data_AF-C8X9R5-F1
#
_entry.id   AF-C8X9R5-F1
#
_cell.length_a   1.000
_cell.length_b   1.000
_cell.length_c   1.000
_cell.angle_alpha   90.00
_cell.angle_beta   90.00
_cell.angle_gamma   90.00
#
_symmetry.space_group_name_H-M   'P 1'
#
loop_
_entity.id
_entity.type
_entity.pdbx_description
1 polymer ?
#
loop_
_entity_poly.entity_id
_entity_poly.type
_entity_poly.pdbx_seq_one_letter_code
_entity_poly.pdbx_strand_id
1 'polypeptide(L)'
;MRYPPPVDRPHGRLARERVVTVAAALIGLDYQHHHVPSWAPPADWPHKPVRSGRRGPGMDCSNFIGFVYSYALGVDLPTGVGAQSELHRSTSEGSLFSRRVQVLPAGDYDAFVATLEPADILYMHSDAGVVSHAVLWLGDCGVGGSVPLVIDSGGGGRIDANHNEIPAGVRIRPYRRTGWYARSTVYAHRIIPG
;
A
#
# COMPACT_ATOMS: atom_id res chain seq x y z
N MET A 1 -14.11 2.99 -2.85
CA MET A 1 -15.25 2.33 -2.17
C MET A 1 -15.07 2.54 -0.68
N ARG A 2 -16.10 2.96 0.05
CA ARG A 2 -16.03 3.23 1.49
C ARG A 2 -16.71 2.09 2.23
N TYR A 3 -16.12 1.66 3.33
CA TYR A 3 -16.65 0.63 4.21
C TYR A 3 -16.88 1.21 5.60
N PRO A 4 -17.98 0.83 6.27
CA PRO A 4 -18.21 1.28 7.64
C PRO A 4 -17.08 0.76 8.55
N PRO A 5 -16.70 1.52 9.58
CA PRO A 5 -15.74 1.04 10.57
C PRO A 5 -16.27 -0.25 11.23
N PRO A 6 -15.38 -1.20 11.57
CA PRO A 6 -15.76 -2.36 12.35
C PRO A 6 -16.43 -1.94 13.67
N VAL A 7 -17.39 -2.75 14.13
CA VAL A 7 -18.11 -2.52 15.40
C VAL A 7 -17.11 -2.34 16.54
N ASP A 8 -16.16 -3.27 16.65
CA ASP A 8 -15.00 -3.14 17.52
C ASP A 8 -13.87 -2.45 16.76
N ARG A 9 -13.48 -1.25 17.19
CA ARG A 9 -12.44 -0.47 16.51
C ARG A 9 -11.06 -0.87 17.05
N PRO A 10 -10.28 -1.71 16.34
CA PRO A 10 -8.97 -2.08 16.83
C PRO A 10 -8.05 -0.84 16.82
N HIS A 11 -7.06 -0.88 17.70
CA HIS A 11 -6.05 0.17 17.87
C HIS A 11 -4.67 -0.46 18.07
N GLY A 12 -3.63 0.38 17.98
CA GLY A 12 -2.23 -0.06 18.11
C GLY A 12 -1.91 -1.25 17.23
N ARG A 13 -1.23 -2.24 17.82
CA ARG A 13 -0.79 -3.47 17.14
C ARG A 13 -1.91 -4.23 16.43
N LEU A 14 -3.05 -4.46 17.08
CA LEU A 14 -4.15 -5.24 16.51
C LEU A 14 -4.71 -4.60 15.23
N ALA A 15 -4.77 -3.27 15.18
CA ALA A 15 -5.21 -2.57 13.97
C ALA A 15 -4.23 -2.76 12.80
N ARG A 16 -2.93 -2.76 13.08
CA ARG A 16 -1.88 -2.96 12.07
C ARG A 16 -1.91 -4.38 11.50
N GLU A 17 -2.00 -5.38 12.38
CA GLU A 17 -2.13 -6.79 11.98
C GLU A 17 -3.37 -7.03 11.13
N ARG A 18 -4.50 -6.40 11.48
CA ARG A 18 -5.73 -6.46 10.69
C ARG A 18 -5.54 -5.86 9.30
N VAL A 19 -4.91 -4.69 9.18
CA VAL A 19 -4.57 -4.07 7.89
C VAL A 19 -3.69 -4.99 7.06
N VAL A 20 -2.62 -5.54 7.64
CA VAL A 20 -1.70 -6.46 6.94
C VAL A 20 -2.42 -7.74 6.50
N THR A 21 -3.32 -8.28 7.33
CA THR A 21 -4.09 -9.49 7.00
C THR A 21 -5.03 -9.25 5.82
N VAL A 22 -5.75 -8.12 5.81
CA VAL A 22 -6.61 -7.73 4.68
C VAL A 22 -5.77 -7.54 3.40
N ALA A 23 -4.59 -6.90 3.51
CA ALA A 23 -3.67 -6.76 2.39
C ALA A 23 -3.21 -8.12 1.85
N ALA A 24 -2.86 -9.06 2.73
CA ALA A 24 -2.41 -10.40 2.36
C ALA A 24 -3.50 -11.23 1.68
N ALA A 25 -4.77 -11.08 2.09
CA ALA A 25 -5.92 -11.75 1.49
C ALA A 25 -6.15 -11.37 0.01
N LEU A 26 -5.52 -10.29 -0.46
CA LEU A 26 -5.62 -9.79 -1.83
C LEU A 26 -4.44 -10.22 -2.72
N ILE A 27 -3.46 -10.95 -2.17
CA ILE A 27 -2.32 -11.46 -2.95
C ILE A 27 -2.84 -12.29 -4.12
N GLY A 28 -2.31 -12.00 -5.31
CA GLY A 28 -2.72 -12.65 -6.55
C GLY A 28 -3.53 -11.75 -7.48
N LEU A 29 -4.25 -10.75 -6.94
CA LEU A 29 -4.93 -9.74 -7.76
C LEU A 29 -3.97 -9.01 -8.68
N ASP A 30 -4.43 -8.66 -9.88
CA ASP A 30 -3.61 -7.98 -10.88
C ASP A 30 -3.59 -6.46 -10.66
N TYR A 31 -2.67 -5.79 -11.33
CA TYR A 31 -2.60 -4.33 -11.35
C TYR A 31 -3.62 -3.78 -12.35
N GLN A 32 -4.53 -2.91 -11.90
CA GLN A 32 -5.56 -2.27 -12.74
C GLN A 32 -5.83 -0.84 -12.27
N HIS A 33 -6.17 0.08 -13.16
CA HIS A 33 -6.38 1.50 -12.82
C HIS A 33 -7.79 1.82 -12.25
N HIS A 34 -8.43 0.88 -11.57
CA HIS A 34 -9.76 1.06 -10.99
C HIS A 34 -9.80 0.71 -9.51
N HIS A 35 -10.88 1.12 -8.85
CA HIS A 35 -10.96 1.23 -7.38
C HIS A 35 -11.62 0.03 -6.69
N VAL A 36 -12.01 -1.00 -7.45
CA VAL A 36 -12.84 -2.12 -6.95
C VAL A 36 -12.14 -3.44 -7.24
N PRO A 37 -11.62 -4.15 -6.21
CA PRO A 37 -10.75 -5.31 -6.41
C PRO A 37 -11.35 -6.39 -7.31
N SER A 38 -12.64 -6.69 -7.13
CA SER A 38 -13.36 -7.77 -7.83
C SER A 38 -14.06 -7.31 -9.10
N TRP A 39 -14.04 -6.02 -9.43
CA TRP A 39 -14.77 -5.53 -10.60
C TRP A 39 -14.06 -5.98 -11.86
N ALA A 40 -14.77 -6.78 -12.66
CA ALA A 40 -14.41 -7.11 -14.02
C ALA A 40 -15.14 -6.12 -14.95
N PRO A 41 -14.43 -5.12 -15.52
CA PRO A 41 -15.09 -4.15 -16.38
C PRO A 41 -15.58 -4.84 -17.65
N PRO A 42 -16.70 -4.39 -18.24
CA PRO A 42 -17.16 -4.84 -19.56
C PRO A 42 -16.07 -4.72 -20.64
N ALA A 43 -16.24 -5.47 -21.73
CA ALA A 43 -15.24 -5.53 -22.81
C ALA A 43 -15.00 -4.18 -23.50
N ASP A 44 -16.06 -3.36 -23.59
CA ASP A 44 -16.12 -2.03 -24.19
C ASP A 44 -15.72 -0.89 -23.22
N TRP A 45 -15.42 -1.22 -21.96
CA TRP A 45 -14.91 -0.23 -21.01
C TRP A 45 -13.60 0.41 -21.53
N PRO A 46 -13.38 1.73 -21.38
CA PRO A 46 -12.14 2.39 -21.79
C PRO A 46 -10.97 2.02 -20.87
N HIS A 47 -10.46 0.79 -21.00
CA HIS A 47 -9.32 0.28 -20.23
C HIS A 47 -8.08 1.12 -20.46
N LYS A 48 -7.47 1.61 -19.38
CA LYS A 48 -6.10 2.12 -19.44
C LYS A 48 -5.13 0.94 -19.62
N PRO A 49 -4.17 0.99 -20.55
CA PRO A 49 -3.20 -0.07 -20.71
C PRO A 49 -2.42 -0.32 -19.42
N VAL A 50 -2.26 -1.60 -19.06
CA VAL A 50 -1.41 -2.04 -17.94
C VAL A 50 -0.31 -2.94 -18.46
N ARG A 51 0.80 -3.00 -17.74
CA ARG A 51 1.99 -3.76 -18.17
C ARG A 51 1.72 -5.27 -18.37
N SER A 52 0.79 -5.86 -17.63
CA SER A 52 0.42 -7.27 -17.80
C SER A 52 -0.36 -7.54 -19.09
N GLY A 53 -0.89 -6.50 -19.76
CA GLY A 53 -1.79 -6.62 -20.91
C GLY A 53 -3.16 -7.21 -20.58
N ARG A 54 -3.40 -7.61 -19.32
CA ARG A 54 -4.65 -8.23 -18.88
C ARG A 54 -5.70 -7.16 -18.56
N ARG A 55 -6.96 -7.54 -18.74
CA ARG A 55 -8.15 -6.74 -18.37
C ARG A 55 -8.97 -7.53 -17.38
N GLY A 56 -9.48 -6.89 -16.34
CA GLY A 56 -10.33 -7.56 -15.36
C GLY A 56 -10.19 -7.00 -13.93
N PRO A 57 -10.41 -7.86 -12.93
CA PRO A 57 -10.23 -7.53 -11.50
C PRO A 57 -8.81 -7.07 -11.18
N GLY A 58 -8.68 -6.11 -10.27
CA GLY A 58 -7.40 -5.56 -9.83
C GLY A 58 -7.50 -4.15 -9.29
N MET A 59 -6.37 -3.61 -8.83
CA MET A 59 -6.25 -2.24 -8.34
C MET A 59 -4.85 -1.70 -8.57
N ASP A 60 -4.67 -0.38 -8.58
CA ASP A 60 -3.35 0.26 -8.53
C ASP A 60 -2.90 0.40 -7.07
N CYS A 61 -1.71 0.97 -6.87
CA CYS A 61 -1.07 1.03 -5.56
C CYS A 61 -1.86 1.82 -4.52
N SER A 62 -2.30 3.04 -4.86
CA SER A 62 -3.04 3.90 -3.92
C SER A 62 -4.47 3.40 -3.72
N ASN A 63 -5.10 2.80 -4.73
CA ASN A 63 -6.41 2.17 -4.58
C ASN A 63 -6.36 0.91 -3.72
N PHE A 64 -5.33 0.10 -3.88
CA PHE A 64 -5.09 -1.04 -3.00
C PHE A 64 -4.96 -0.59 -1.53
N ILE A 65 -4.11 0.40 -1.25
CA ILE A 65 -3.95 0.93 0.11
C ILE A 65 -5.26 1.50 0.65
N GLY A 66 -5.95 2.32 -0.14
CA GLY A 66 -7.23 2.92 0.25
C GLY A 66 -8.30 1.86 0.54
N PHE A 67 -8.39 0.82 -0.29
CA PHE A 67 -9.28 -0.32 -0.06
C PHE A 67 -8.95 -1.03 1.24
N VAL A 68 -7.68 -1.39 1.46
CA VAL A 68 -7.25 -2.15 2.64
C VAL A 68 -7.56 -1.37 3.91
N TYR A 69 -7.24 -0.08 3.98
CA TYR A 69 -7.52 0.76 5.14
C TYR A 69 -9.02 0.95 5.39
N SER A 70 -9.80 1.15 4.32
CA SER A 70 -11.24 1.30 4.41
C SER A 70 -11.88 0.00 4.88
N TYR A 71 -11.56 -1.14 4.27
CA TYR A 71 -12.14 -2.43 4.63
C TYR A 71 -11.69 -2.91 6.03
N ALA A 72 -10.42 -2.72 6.39
CA ALA A 72 -9.89 -3.17 7.66
C ALA A 72 -10.39 -2.33 8.84
N LEU A 73 -10.46 -1.01 8.69
CA LEU A 73 -10.60 -0.07 9.79
C LEU A 73 -11.71 0.99 9.59
N GLY A 74 -12.35 1.03 8.43
CA GLY A 74 -13.25 2.11 8.03
C GLY A 74 -12.53 3.45 7.82
N VAL A 75 -11.22 3.44 7.54
CA VAL A 75 -10.43 4.66 7.31
C VAL A 75 -10.44 5.01 5.83
N ASP A 76 -10.87 6.23 5.53
CA ASP A 76 -10.90 6.78 4.19
C ASP A 76 -9.59 7.46 3.84
N LEU A 77 -8.96 6.98 2.77
CA LEU A 77 -7.78 7.56 2.15
C LEU A 77 -8.11 7.99 0.71
N PRO A 78 -7.51 9.09 0.22
CA PRO A 78 -7.63 9.46 -1.19
C PRO A 78 -7.18 8.32 -2.12
N THR A 79 -7.83 8.19 -3.26
CA THR A 79 -7.57 7.13 -4.25
C THR A 79 -6.42 7.45 -5.20
N GLY A 80 -6.11 8.73 -5.40
CA GLY A 80 -4.94 9.17 -6.19
C GLY A 80 -3.70 9.27 -5.32
N VAL A 81 -2.58 8.68 -5.76
CA VAL A 81 -1.34 8.58 -4.96
C VAL A 81 -0.79 9.94 -4.50
N GLY A 82 -0.83 10.99 -5.33
CA GLY A 82 -0.39 12.33 -4.94
C GLY A 82 -1.24 12.94 -3.82
N ALA A 83 -2.57 12.91 -3.98
CA ALA A 83 -3.48 13.36 -2.93
C ALA A 83 -3.36 12.51 -1.65
N GLN A 84 -3.10 11.21 -1.78
CA GLN A 84 -2.89 10.30 -0.66
C GLN A 84 -1.59 10.61 0.08
N SER A 85 -0.52 10.98 -0.63
CA SER A 85 0.79 11.31 -0.06
C SER A 85 0.84 12.70 0.57
N GLU A 86 -0.03 13.62 0.15
CA GLU A 86 -0.18 14.96 0.74
C GLU A 86 -1.17 14.97 1.92
N LEU A 87 -1.74 13.81 2.28
CA LEU A 87 -2.75 13.71 3.32
C LEU A 87 -2.18 14.00 4.71
N HIS A 88 -2.66 15.04 5.37
CA HIS A 88 -2.29 15.37 6.75
C HIS A 88 -3.26 14.82 7.81
N ARG A 89 -4.49 14.47 7.41
CA ARG A 89 -5.52 13.86 8.25
C ARG A 89 -6.34 12.85 7.46
N SER A 90 -6.62 11.69 8.04
CA SER A 90 -7.58 10.72 7.49
C SER A 90 -8.92 10.80 8.22
N THR A 91 -10.00 10.50 7.52
CA THR A 91 -11.36 10.47 8.06
C THR A 91 -11.86 9.02 8.12
N SER A 92 -12.90 8.76 8.90
CA SER A 92 -13.68 7.51 8.79
C SER A 92 -15.15 7.83 8.56
N GLU A 93 -15.86 6.93 7.87
CA GLU A 93 -17.28 7.14 7.56
C GLU A 93 -18.12 7.26 8.84
N GLY A 94 -18.97 8.30 8.92
CA GLY A 94 -19.82 8.59 10.08
C GLY A 94 -19.07 9.09 11.32
N SER A 95 -17.79 9.47 11.19
CA SER A 95 -16.93 9.80 12.32
C SER A 95 -16.68 11.30 12.45
N LEU A 96 -16.91 11.84 13.65
CA LEU A 96 -16.34 13.12 14.12
C LEU A 96 -14.81 13.01 14.35
N PHE A 97 -14.22 11.83 14.22
CA PHE A 97 -12.82 11.54 14.54
C PHE A 97 -11.98 11.48 13.27
N SER A 98 -11.24 12.55 13.02
CA SER A 98 -10.11 12.54 12.09
C SER A 98 -8.87 11.97 12.79
N ARG A 99 -8.14 11.07 12.14
CA ARG A 99 -6.81 10.67 12.63
C ARG A 99 -5.75 11.57 12.01
N ARG A 100 -4.89 12.15 12.84
CA ARG A 100 -3.69 12.85 12.36
C ARG A 100 -2.80 11.83 11.67
N VAL A 101 -2.35 12.17 10.47
CA VAL A 101 -1.32 11.41 9.78
C VAL A 101 0.03 11.87 10.31
N GLN A 102 0.81 10.94 10.87
CA GLN A 102 2.19 11.22 11.21
C GLN A 102 3.05 10.99 9.96
N VAL A 103 3.82 12.00 9.57
CA VAL A 103 4.79 11.91 8.48
C VAL A 103 6.15 11.55 9.06
N LEU A 104 6.72 10.45 8.60
CA LEU A 104 8.04 9.96 8.97
C LEU A 104 8.98 10.22 7.78
N PRO A 105 9.87 11.22 7.84
CA PRO A 105 10.77 11.50 6.73
C PRO A 105 11.69 10.31 6.49
N ALA A 106 11.89 9.95 5.22
CA ALA A 106 12.96 9.03 4.87
C ALA A 106 14.32 9.71 5.09
N GLY A 107 15.32 8.92 5.45
CA GLY A 107 16.68 9.40 5.72
C GLY A 107 17.66 8.26 5.51
N ASP A 108 18.57 8.07 6.46
CA ASP A 108 19.40 6.86 6.47
C ASP A 108 18.52 5.60 6.48
N TYR A 109 18.91 4.60 5.70
CA TYR A 109 18.11 3.39 5.50
C TYR A 109 17.87 2.64 6.82
N ASP A 110 18.90 2.44 7.64
CA ASP A 110 18.76 1.64 8.87
C ASP A 110 17.95 2.39 9.91
N ALA A 111 18.23 3.69 10.08
CA ALA A 111 17.48 4.55 10.98
C ALA A 111 16.01 4.61 10.57
N PHE A 112 15.73 4.81 9.28
CA PHE A 112 14.36 4.87 8.77
C PHE A 112 13.63 3.55 8.98
N VAL A 113 14.23 2.42 8.58
CA VAL A 113 13.65 1.08 8.77
C VAL A 113 13.36 0.79 10.24
N ALA A 114 14.24 1.18 11.16
CA ALA A 114 14.05 1.01 12.59
C ALA A 114 12.88 1.84 13.16
N THR A 115 12.47 2.92 12.49
CA THR A 115 11.32 3.72 12.91
C THR A 115 9.99 3.15 12.44
N LEU A 116 9.97 2.34 11.37
CA LEU A 116 8.76 1.88 10.71
C LEU A 116 8.02 0.81 11.51
N GLU A 117 6.69 0.88 11.47
CA GLU A 117 5.79 -0.08 12.10
C GLU A 117 4.91 -0.75 11.03
N PRO A 118 4.45 -1.99 11.26
CA PRO A 118 3.55 -2.66 10.32
C PRO A 118 2.36 -1.76 9.94
N ALA A 119 1.96 -1.83 8.66
CA ALA A 119 0.94 -1.01 8.03
C ALA A 119 1.31 0.46 7.77
N ASP A 120 2.52 0.95 8.09
CA ASP A 120 2.98 2.24 7.58
C ASP A 120 2.94 2.27 6.05
N ILE A 121 2.51 3.40 5.47
CA ILE A 121 2.42 3.60 4.02
C ILE A 121 3.68 4.34 3.57
N LEU A 122 4.52 3.71 2.77
CA LEU A 122 5.73 4.34 2.21
C LEU A 122 5.41 4.90 0.83
N TYR A 123 5.82 6.14 0.57
CA TYR A 123 5.62 6.82 -0.72
C TYR A 123 6.93 6.94 -1.47
N MET A 124 6.91 6.62 -2.77
CA MET A 124 8.08 6.66 -3.64
C MET A 124 7.96 7.67 -4.76
N HIS A 125 9.07 8.36 -5.02
CA HIS A 125 9.22 9.20 -6.19
C HIS A 125 9.49 8.38 -7.44
N SER A 126 8.94 8.85 -8.56
CA SER A 126 9.42 8.50 -9.89
C SER A 126 10.73 9.25 -10.19
N ASP A 127 11.37 8.92 -11.31
CA ASP A 127 12.56 9.64 -11.79
C ASP A 127 12.29 11.13 -12.07
N ALA A 128 11.02 11.51 -12.29
CA ALA A 128 10.59 12.89 -12.45
C ALA A 128 10.44 13.65 -11.10
N GLY A 129 10.76 13.01 -9.97
CA GLY A 129 10.73 13.64 -8.65
C GLY A 129 9.33 13.82 -8.04
N VAL A 130 8.30 13.22 -8.64
CA VAL A 130 6.93 13.24 -8.12
C VAL A 130 6.58 11.89 -7.49
N VAL A 131 5.79 11.91 -6.41
CA VAL A 131 5.24 10.68 -5.82
C VAL A 131 4.41 9.95 -6.87
N SER A 132 4.79 8.70 -7.13
CA SER A 132 4.20 7.87 -8.20
C SER A 132 3.74 6.50 -7.73
N HIS A 133 4.18 6.08 -6.54
CA HIS A 133 3.88 4.76 -6.02
C HIS A 133 3.78 4.78 -4.50
N ALA A 134 3.00 3.85 -3.96
CA ALA A 134 2.85 3.66 -2.53
C ALA A 134 2.82 2.17 -2.19
N VAL A 135 3.38 1.81 -1.03
CA VAL A 135 3.43 0.42 -0.53
C VAL A 135 3.09 0.37 0.95
N LEU A 136 2.66 -0.79 1.44
CA LEU A 136 2.52 -1.04 2.87
C LEU A 136 3.77 -1.73 3.42
N TRP A 137 4.30 -1.22 4.52
CA TRP A 137 5.35 -1.87 5.29
C TRP A 137 4.79 -3.07 6.05
N LEU A 138 5.42 -4.24 5.90
CA LEU A 138 4.99 -5.43 6.64
C LEU A 138 5.60 -5.51 8.04
N GLY A 139 6.77 -4.89 8.26
CA GLY A 139 7.49 -4.97 9.53
C GLY A 139 7.68 -6.41 9.99
N ASP A 140 7.47 -6.66 11.28
CA ASP A 140 7.55 -7.99 11.88
C ASP A 140 6.36 -8.91 11.55
N CYS A 141 5.31 -8.40 10.91
CA CYS A 141 4.21 -9.21 10.39
C CYS A 141 4.58 -9.91 9.07
N GLY A 142 5.64 -9.45 8.38
CA GLY A 142 6.15 -10.06 7.17
C GLY A 142 7.40 -10.89 7.45
N VAL A 143 7.30 -12.21 7.37
CA VAL A 143 8.45 -13.11 7.53
C VAL A 143 8.89 -13.63 6.16
N GLY A 144 10.13 -13.34 5.77
CA GLY A 144 10.70 -13.87 4.53
C GLY A 144 12.15 -13.44 4.31
N GLY A 145 13.09 -14.29 4.70
CA GLY A 145 14.53 -14.05 4.52
C GLY A 145 15.10 -12.97 5.44
N SER A 146 16.26 -12.42 5.06
CA SER A 146 17.03 -11.44 5.85
C SER A 146 16.75 -9.97 5.48
N VAL A 147 15.78 -9.72 4.60
CA VAL A 147 15.45 -8.38 4.12
C VAL A 147 14.04 -7.98 4.55
N PRO A 148 13.80 -6.70 4.89
CA PRO A 148 12.45 -6.25 5.18
C PRO A 148 11.53 -6.40 3.96
N LEU A 149 10.23 -6.51 4.22
CA LEU A 149 9.22 -6.78 3.20
C LEU A 149 8.16 -5.68 3.15
N VAL A 150 7.66 -5.44 1.94
CA VAL A 150 6.51 -4.59 1.68
C VAL A 150 5.46 -5.37 0.89
N ILE A 151 4.21 -4.92 0.95
CA ILE A 151 3.14 -5.39 0.07
C ILE A 151 2.54 -4.21 -0.70
N ASP A 152 2.36 -4.40 -2.00
CA ASP A 152 1.84 -3.37 -2.90
C ASP A 152 1.16 -3.97 -4.12
N SER A 153 0.30 -3.17 -4.75
CA SER A 153 -0.16 -3.42 -6.12
C SER A 153 0.69 -2.60 -7.09
N GLY A 154 1.69 -3.24 -7.69
CA GLY A 154 2.67 -2.58 -8.56
C GLY A 154 2.82 -3.27 -9.91
N GLY A 155 3.61 -2.66 -10.80
CA GLY A 155 4.01 -3.30 -12.05
C GLY A 155 4.96 -4.49 -11.81
N GLY A 156 5.24 -5.24 -12.89
CA GLY A 156 6.25 -6.31 -12.90
C GLY A 156 7.70 -5.79 -12.91
N GLY A 157 8.66 -6.65 -13.23
CA GLY A 157 10.09 -6.31 -13.30
C GLY A 157 10.80 -6.21 -11.95
N ARG A 158 10.23 -6.79 -10.90
CA ARG A 158 10.91 -6.97 -9.60
C ARG A 158 11.30 -8.43 -9.45
N ILE A 159 12.40 -8.69 -8.74
CA ILE A 159 12.90 -10.05 -8.54
C ILE A 159 12.85 -10.44 -7.06
N ASP A 160 12.48 -11.69 -6.79
CA ASP A 160 12.50 -12.29 -5.45
C ASP A 160 13.92 -12.67 -5.01
N ALA A 161 14.06 -13.37 -3.88
CA ALA A 161 15.35 -13.83 -3.37
C ALA A 161 15.96 -14.98 -4.19
N ASN A 162 15.15 -15.66 -4.99
CA ASN A 162 15.54 -16.77 -5.86
C ASN A 162 15.75 -16.32 -7.32
N HIS A 163 15.84 -15.01 -7.57
CA HIS A 163 15.99 -14.41 -8.89
C HIS A 163 14.80 -14.63 -9.84
N ASN A 164 13.63 -15.01 -9.33
CA ASN A 164 12.41 -15.09 -10.15
C ASN A 164 11.74 -13.73 -10.28
N GLU A 165 11.11 -13.47 -11.43
CA GLU A 165 10.29 -12.28 -11.60
C GLU A 165 9.02 -12.37 -10.74
N ILE A 166 8.76 -11.32 -9.97
CA ILE A 166 7.54 -11.12 -9.21
C ILE A 166 6.49 -10.52 -10.15
N PRO A 167 5.32 -11.16 -10.33
CA PRO A 167 4.28 -10.66 -11.22
C PRO A 167 3.77 -9.26 -10.85
N ALA A 168 3.09 -8.62 -11.80
CA ALA A 168 2.32 -7.40 -11.52
C ALA A 168 1.15 -7.67 -10.56
N GLY A 169 0.64 -6.60 -9.96
CA GLY A 169 -0.47 -6.62 -9.02
C GLY A 169 -0.04 -6.78 -7.57
N VAL A 170 -0.97 -7.23 -6.73
CA VAL A 170 -0.80 -7.34 -5.27
C VAL A 170 0.18 -8.46 -4.94
N ARG A 171 1.40 -8.12 -4.53
CA ARG A 171 2.45 -9.08 -4.19
C ARG A 171 3.27 -8.57 -3.02
N ILE A 172 3.88 -9.51 -2.29
CA ILE A 172 4.94 -9.21 -1.33
C ILE A 172 6.24 -9.01 -2.10
N ARG A 173 6.98 -7.95 -1.77
CA ARG A 173 8.23 -7.57 -2.45
C ARG A 173 9.31 -7.20 -1.43
N PRO A 174 10.58 -7.50 -1.73
CA PRO A 174 11.68 -7.20 -0.82
C PRO A 174 12.04 -5.71 -0.85
N TYR A 175 12.11 -5.09 0.32
CA TYR A 175 12.58 -3.72 0.53
C TYR A 175 14.09 -3.74 0.76
N ARG A 176 14.86 -4.00 -0.30
CA ARG A 176 16.33 -4.09 -0.22
C ARG A 176 16.94 -2.70 -0.14
N ARG A 177 17.99 -2.50 0.67
CA ARG A 177 18.77 -1.26 0.74
C ARG A 177 19.21 -0.73 -0.64
N THR A 178 19.67 -1.63 -1.50
CA THR A 178 20.10 -1.32 -2.88
C THR A 178 18.98 -1.48 -3.90
N GLY A 179 17.73 -1.61 -3.47
CA GLY A 179 16.55 -1.73 -4.33
C GLY A 179 15.92 -0.38 -4.66
N TRP A 180 15.08 -0.36 -5.69
CA TRP A 180 14.33 0.84 -6.08
C TRP A 180 13.43 1.34 -4.94
N TYR A 181 12.72 0.44 -4.24
CA TYR A 181 11.85 0.82 -3.13
C TYR A 181 12.59 1.64 -2.07
N ALA A 182 13.76 1.19 -1.62
CA ALA A 182 14.54 1.91 -0.63
C ALA A 182 15.09 3.24 -1.14
N ARG A 183 15.64 3.28 -2.37
CA ARG A 183 16.21 4.51 -2.93
C ARG A 183 15.18 5.57 -3.27
N SER A 184 13.96 5.16 -3.61
CA SER A 184 12.91 6.07 -4.08
C SER A 184 11.95 6.49 -2.98
N THR A 185 11.97 5.85 -1.80
CA THR A 185 11.10 6.24 -0.68
C THR A 185 11.52 7.59 -0.12
N VAL A 186 10.56 8.51 0.00
CA VAL A 186 10.80 9.88 0.47
C VAL A 186 10.27 10.13 1.88
N TYR A 187 9.19 9.46 2.25
CA TYR A 187 8.62 9.47 3.59
C TYR A 187 7.61 8.33 3.73
N ALA A 188 7.20 8.09 4.96
CA ALA A 188 6.08 7.22 5.29
C ALA A 188 4.95 7.99 6.00
N HIS A 189 3.73 7.52 5.82
CA HIS A 189 2.59 7.88 6.64
C HIS A 189 2.30 6.78 7.66
N ARG A 190 2.22 7.19 8.93
CA ARG A 190 1.66 6.39 10.00
C ARG A 190 0.25 6.87 10.32
N ILE A 191 -0.72 6.00 10.03
CA ILE A 191 -2.15 6.24 10.26
C ILE A 191 -2.62 5.65 11.60
N ILE A 192 -1.95 4.59 12.05
CA ILE A 192 -2.29 3.87 13.29
C ILE A 192 -1.24 4.24 14.34
N PRO A 193 -1.58 5.11 15.32
CA PRO A 193 -0.64 5.47 16.39
C PRO A 193 -0.28 4.25 17.24
N GLY A 194 0.89 4.35 17.91
CA GLY A 194 1.39 3.36 18.87
C GLY A 194 0.45 3.12 20.02
#